data_AF-A0A7G5DIK8-F1
#
_entry.id   AF-A0A7G5DIK8-F1
#
_cell.length_a   1.000
_cell.length_b   1.000
_cell.length_c   1.000
_cell.angle_alpha   90.00
_cell.angle_beta   90.00
_cell.angle_gamma   90.00
#
_symmetry.space_group_name_H-M   'P 1'
#
loop_
_entity.id
_entity.type
_entity.pdbx_description
1 polymer ?
#
loop_
_entity_poly.entity_id
_entity_poly.type
_entity_poly.pdbx_seq_one_letter_code
_entity_poly.pdbx_strand_id
1 'polypeptide(L)'
;MANRRLSKEIRCIHHEMNGIYGHRRIKAELAGMGHACGRHLVARLTREACLRVRSRKRWRLVSSSRHALPIASNHLNRQFASDRANRYWVSDMTYVRAAQGWLYLAAVTSCCRLGDAPSDAAGPGTRRIRDSRCSPTAANRGTAALGS
;
A
#
# COMPACT_ATOMS: atom_id res chain seq x y z
N MET A 1 42.82 -7.39 35.60
CA MET A 1 43.07 -6.57 34.38
C MET A 1 42.34 -7.07 33.12
N ALA A 2 42.09 -8.37 32.95
CA ALA A 2 41.45 -8.94 31.75
C ALA A 2 40.08 -8.31 31.38
N ASN A 3 39.21 -8.04 32.36
CA ASN A 3 37.88 -7.48 32.11
C ASN A 3 37.91 -6.08 31.47
N ARG A 4 38.95 -5.28 31.75
CA ARG A 4 39.06 -3.92 31.20
C ARG A 4 39.40 -3.93 29.71
N ARG A 5 40.16 -4.94 29.25
CA ARG A 5 40.45 -5.17 27.82
C ARG A 5 39.19 -5.63 27.09
N LEU A 6 38.51 -6.64 27.61
CA LEU A 6 37.26 -7.15 27.03
C LEU A 6 36.16 -6.09 26.95
N SER A 7 36.04 -5.22 27.96
CA SER A 7 35.06 -4.13 27.93
C SER A 7 35.33 -3.11 26.81
N LYS A 8 36.61 -2.84 26.49
CA LYS A 8 36.98 -1.98 25.36
C LYS A 8 36.63 -2.65 24.03
N GLU A 9 36.97 -3.92 23.87
CA GLU A 9 36.68 -4.69 22.66
C GLU A 9 35.17 -4.76 22.39
N ILE A 10 34.37 -5.03 23.43
CA ILE A 10 32.91 -5.04 23.35
C ILE A 10 32.36 -3.70 22.86
N ARG A 11 32.93 -2.57 23.32
CA ARG A 11 32.53 -1.23 22.87
C ARG A 11 32.91 -0.98 21.42
N CYS A 12 34.09 -1.43 20.99
CA CYS A 12 34.55 -1.30 19.61
C CYS A 12 33.61 -2.04 18.66
N ILE A 13 33.37 -3.34 18.91
CA ILE A 13 32.47 -4.18 18.12
C ILE A 13 31.05 -3.60 18.11
N HIS A 14 30.56 -3.12 19.25
CA HIS A 14 29.22 -2.53 19.32
C HIS A 14 29.10 -1.25 18.48
N HIS A 15 30.15 -0.43 18.45
CA HIS A 15 30.21 0.79 17.64
C HIS A 15 30.32 0.48 16.15
N GLU A 16 31.23 -0.41 15.75
CA GLU A 16 31.42 -0.85 14.36
C GLU A 16 30.11 -1.40 13.76
N MET A 17 29.37 -2.16 14.55
CA MET A 17 28.08 -2.76 14.13
C MET A 17 26.88 -1.85 14.37
N ASN A 18 27.09 -0.54 14.58
CA ASN A 18 26.03 0.47 14.77
C ASN A 18 25.00 0.12 15.86
N GLY A 19 25.40 -0.64 16.88
CA GLY A 19 24.55 -1.11 17.96
C GLY A 19 23.53 -2.18 17.57
N ILE A 20 23.65 -2.80 16.40
CA ILE A 20 22.74 -3.89 15.95
C ILE A 20 23.01 -5.18 16.74
N TYR A 21 24.25 -5.38 17.18
CA TYR A 21 24.68 -6.63 17.80
C TYR A 21 24.39 -6.66 19.30
N GLY A 22 23.73 -7.73 19.74
CA GLY A 22 23.57 -8.07 21.16
C GLY A 22 24.67 -8.99 21.68
N HIS A 23 24.67 -9.23 23.00
CA HIS A 23 25.70 -10.00 23.70
C HIS A 23 26.02 -11.39 23.11
N ARG A 24 25.06 -12.06 22.46
CA ARG A 24 25.31 -13.35 21.78
C ARG A 24 26.19 -13.20 20.53
N ARG A 25 25.90 -12.20 19.70
CA ARG A 25 26.67 -11.91 18.47
C ARG A 25 28.03 -11.32 18.82
N ILE A 26 28.08 -10.44 19.81
CA ILE A 26 29.35 -9.91 20.34
C ILE A 26 30.24 -11.05 20.87
N LYS A 27 29.68 -12.04 21.57
CA LYS A 27 30.45 -13.24 21.99
C LYS A 27 31.03 -14.00 20.78
N ALA A 28 30.26 -14.15 19.71
CA ALA A 28 30.73 -14.83 18.50
C ALA A 28 31.89 -14.07 17.83
N GLU A 29 31.80 -12.75 17.74
CA GLU A 29 32.90 -11.91 17.23
C GLU A 29 34.15 -12.00 18.13
N LEU A 30 33.97 -11.92 19.46
CA LEU A 30 35.06 -12.08 20.41
C LEU A 30 35.72 -13.46 20.30
N ALA A 31 34.94 -14.52 20.01
CA ALA A 31 35.50 -15.84 19.77
C ALA A 31 36.32 -15.90 18.47
N GLY A 32 35.88 -15.21 17.41
CA GLY A 32 36.64 -15.05 16.17
C GLY A 32 37.96 -14.28 16.36
N MET A 33 38.01 -13.35 17.31
CA MET A 33 39.21 -12.62 17.72
C MET A 33 40.11 -13.39 18.70
N GLY A 34 39.79 -14.65 19.02
CA GLY A 34 40.59 -15.49 19.92
C GLY A 34 40.34 -15.26 21.42
N HIS A 35 39.30 -14.53 21.80
CA HIS A 35 38.93 -14.32 23.20
C HIS A 35 37.92 -15.38 23.68
N ALA A 36 38.39 -16.37 24.43
CA ALA A 36 37.55 -17.37 25.09
C ALA A 36 36.76 -16.77 26.26
N CYS A 37 35.56 -16.25 25.98
CA CYS A 37 34.70 -15.60 26.97
C CYS A 37 33.39 -16.35 27.22
N GLY A 38 32.99 -16.46 28.49
CA GLY A 38 31.68 -16.98 28.88
C GLY A 38 30.53 -16.04 28.51
N ARG A 39 29.37 -16.59 28.13
CA ARG A 39 28.18 -15.79 27.77
C ARG A 39 27.73 -14.85 28.89
N HIS A 40 27.79 -15.31 30.14
CA HIS A 40 27.39 -14.52 31.31
C HIS A 40 28.33 -13.33 31.56
N LEU A 41 29.64 -13.51 31.31
CA LEU A 41 30.63 -12.44 31.42
C LEU A 41 30.34 -11.35 30.39
N VAL A 42 30.16 -11.72 29.11
CA VAL A 42 29.84 -10.77 28.04
C VAL A 42 28.54 -10.03 28.35
N ALA A 43 27.50 -10.75 28.80
CA ALA A 43 26.23 -10.13 29.18
C ALA A 43 26.38 -9.15 30.36
N ARG A 44 27.18 -9.48 31.37
CA ARG A 44 27.46 -8.60 32.51
C ARG A 44 28.21 -7.35 32.07
N LEU A 45 29.30 -7.50 31.32
CA LEU A 45 30.10 -6.37 30.81
C LEU A 45 29.30 -5.47 29.87
N THR A 46 28.42 -6.03 29.03
CA THR A 46 27.55 -5.26 28.14
C THR A 46 26.55 -4.41 28.95
N ARG A 47 26.02 -4.94 30.06
CA ARG A 47 25.13 -4.21 30.98
C ARG A 47 25.87 -3.13 31.77
N GLU A 48 27.04 -3.45 32.32
CA GLU A 48 27.91 -2.48 33.03
C GLU A 48 28.34 -1.32 32.11
N ALA A 49 28.52 -1.60 30.82
CA ALA A 49 28.82 -0.59 29.81
C ALA A 49 27.59 0.15 29.26
N CYS A 50 26.39 -0.11 29.79
CA CYS A 50 25.11 0.47 29.35
C CYS A 50 24.83 0.35 27.84
N LEU A 51 25.36 -0.69 27.18
CA LEU A 51 25.21 -0.91 25.75
C LEU A 51 23.86 -1.59 25.46
N ARG A 52 22.99 -0.92 24.72
CA ARG A 52 21.68 -1.43 24.32
C ARG A 52 21.64 -1.71 22.83
N VAL A 53 21.02 -2.83 22.47
CA VAL A 53 20.78 -3.18 21.07
C VAL A 53 19.81 -2.18 20.47
N ARG A 54 20.19 -1.56 19.35
CA ARG A 54 19.28 -0.78 18.51
C ARG A 54 18.33 -1.73 17.81
N SER A 55 17.11 -1.83 18.32
CA SER A 55 16.03 -2.50 17.60
C SER A 55 15.69 -1.71 16.34
N ARG A 56 15.52 -2.40 15.22
CA ARG A 56 15.02 -1.79 13.98
C ARG A 56 13.68 -1.12 14.30
N LYS A 57 13.58 0.20 14.03
CA LYS A 57 12.34 0.95 14.20
C LYS A 57 11.26 0.24 13.40
N ARG A 58 10.15 -0.14 14.06
CA ARG A 58 9.00 -0.74 13.38
C ARG A 58 8.59 0.23 12.27
N TRP A 59 8.49 -0.28 11.04
CA TRP A 59 8.04 0.54 9.92
C TRP A 59 6.63 1.03 10.24
N ARG A 60 6.47 2.36 10.23
CA ARG A 60 5.18 3.03 10.41
C ARG A 60 4.80 3.52 9.03
N LEU A 61 3.69 3.01 8.49
CA LEU A 61 3.09 3.55 7.28
C LEU A 61 2.80 5.04 7.50
N VAL A 62 3.55 5.92 6.84
CA VAL A 62 3.24 7.36 6.81
C VAL A 62 2.15 7.55 5.77
N SER A 63 0.92 7.11 6.09
CA SER A 63 -0.26 7.41 5.27
C SER A 63 -0.77 8.81 5.65
N SER A 64 0.02 9.81 5.32
CA SER A 64 -0.47 11.12 4.88
C SER A 64 0.73 11.81 4.24
N SER A 65 0.84 11.65 2.93
CA SER A 65 1.56 12.63 2.14
C SER A 65 0.90 13.97 2.45
N ARG A 66 1.60 14.81 3.20
CA ARG A 66 1.25 16.23 3.37
C ARG A 66 1.56 16.94 2.06
N HIS A 67 0.86 16.57 0.99
CA HIS A 67 0.86 17.31 -0.25
C HIS A 67 -0.21 18.40 -0.15
N ALA A 68 0.14 19.61 -0.57
CA ALA A 68 -0.74 20.78 -0.63
C ALA A 68 -1.80 20.69 -1.74
N LEU A 69 -1.90 19.53 -2.42
CA LEU A 69 -2.92 19.28 -3.42
C LEU A 69 -4.27 19.02 -2.72
N PRO A 70 -5.40 19.46 -3.30
CA PRO A 70 -6.72 19.18 -2.75
C PRO A 70 -6.91 17.67 -2.69
N ILE A 71 -6.88 17.14 -1.47
CA ILE A 71 -7.21 15.74 -1.21
C ILE A 71 -8.71 15.62 -1.45
N ALA A 72 -9.09 14.87 -2.48
CA ALA A 72 -10.48 14.54 -2.70
C ALA A 72 -11.02 13.83 -1.45
N SER A 73 -12.15 14.29 -0.93
CA SER A 73 -12.79 13.72 0.25
C SER A 73 -13.00 12.22 0.03
N ASN A 74 -12.55 11.39 0.96
CA ASN A 74 -12.83 9.96 0.92
C ASN A 74 -14.32 9.72 1.19
N HIS A 75 -15.13 9.71 0.14
CA HIS A 75 -16.57 9.50 0.23
C HIS A 75 -16.95 8.08 0.69
N LEU A 76 -16.04 7.11 0.54
CA LEU A 76 -16.29 5.71 0.85
C LEU A 76 -15.95 5.34 2.29
N ASN A 77 -14.90 5.91 2.90
CA ASN A 77 -14.48 5.59 4.28
C ASN A 77 -14.49 4.09 4.63
N ARG A 78 -14.12 3.21 3.67
CA ARG A 78 -14.15 1.74 3.77
C ARG A 78 -15.55 1.12 3.95
N GLN A 79 -16.61 1.87 3.67
CA GLN A 79 -18.00 1.39 3.60
C GLN A 79 -18.28 0.91 2.18
N PHE A 80 -18.00 -0.37 1.95
CA PHE A 80 -18.17 -1.04 0.66
C PHE A 80 -19.58 -1.64 0.49
N ALA A 81 -20.47 -1.49 1.46
CA ALA A 81 -21.86 -1.91 1.31
C ALA A 81 -22.66 -0.82 0.59
N SER A 82 -23.20 -1.13 -0.60
CA SER A 82 -24.20 -0.28 -1.25
C SER A 82 -25.47 -1.07 -1.57
N ASP A 83 -26.61 -0.38 -1.43
CA ASP A 83 -27.95 -0.95 -1.65
C ASP A 83 -28.34 -1.03 -3.13
N ARG A 84 -27.51 -0.48 -4.04
CA ARG A 84 -27.76 -0.45 -5.49
C ARG A 84 -26.49 -0.73 -6.27
N ALA A 85 -26.62 -1.55 -7.32
CA ALA A 85 -25.55 -1.73 -8.30
C ALA A 85 -25.16 -0.38 -8.93
N ASN A 86 -23.90 -0.26 -9.38
CA ASN A 86 -23.36 0.94 -10.05
C ASN A 86 -23.22 2.21 -9.17
N ARG A 87 -23.16 2.08 -7.84
CA ARG A 87 -22.87 3.22 -6.93
C ARG A 87 -21.40 3.34 -6.58
N TYR A 88 -20.76 2.21 -6.29
CA TYR A 88 -19.33 2.14 -5.98
C TYR A 88 -18.69 1.02 -6.78
N TRP A 89 -17.52 1.31 -7.33
CA TRP A 89 -16.73 0.41 -8.14
C TRP A 89 -15.42 0.15 -7.42
N VAL A 90 -15.06 -1.12 -7.28
CA VAL A 90 -13.78 -1.55 -6.71
C VAL A 90 -12.95 -2.13 -7.85
N SER A 91 -11.70 -1.72 -7.94
CA SER A 91 -10.75 -2.23 -8.91
C SER A 91 -9.53 -2.79 -8.21
N ASP A 92 -9.08 -3.97 -8.63
CA ASP A 92 -7.83 -4.56 -8.21
C ASP A 92 -6.89 -4.71 -9.42
N MET A 93 -5.60 -4.45 -9.21
CA MET A 93 -4.57 -4.60 -10.22
C MET A 93 -3.53 -5.60 -9.71
N THR A 94 -3.57 -6.82 -10.23
CA THR A 94 -2.69 -7.91 -9.80
C THR A 94 -1.71 -8.28 -10.92
N TYR A 95 -0.49 -8.60 -10.52
CA TYR A 95 0.57 -9.06 -11.41
C TYR A 95 0.54 -10.58 -11.46
N VAL A 96 0.22 -11.14 -12.62
CA VAL A 96 0.13 -12.58 -12.81
C VAL A 96 1.33 -13.04 -13.64
N ARG A 97 1.99 -14.11 -13.19
CA ARG A 97 3.11 -14.71 -13.92
C ARG A 97 2.56 -15.77 -14.89
N ALA A 98 2.79 -15.58 -16.18
CA ALA A 98 2.42 -16.50 -17.25
C ALA A 98 3.67 -17.09 -17.94
N ALA A 99 3.48 -18.13 -18.75
CA ALA A 99 4.57 -18.79 -19.48
C ALA A 99 5.28 -17.84 -20.47
N GLN A 100 4.58 -16.80 -20.94
CA GLN A 100 5.10 -15.77 -21.85
C GLN A 100 5.67 -14.54 -21.12
N GLY A 101 5.68 -14.53 -19.79
CA GLY A 101 6.19 -13.41 -18.98
C GLY A 101 5.16 -12.86 -17.98
N TRP A 102 5.36 -11.60 -17.58
CA TRP A 102 4.50 -10.92 -16.61
C TRP A 102 3.31 -10.26 -17.30
N LEU A 103 2.10 -10.56 -16.82
CA LEU A 103 0.85 -9.95 -17.28
C LEU A 103 0.24 -9.10 -16.17
N TYR A 104 -0.41 -8.02 -16.58
CA TYR A 104 -1.15 -7.12 -15.70
C TYR A 104 -2.64 -7.46 -15.81
N LEU A 105 -3.23 -7.95 -14.71
CA LEU A 105 -4.65 -8.21 -14.63
C LEU A 105 -5.34 -7.06 -13.90
N ALA A 106 -6.29 -6.40 -14.55
CA ALA A 106 -7.17 -5.42 -13.93
C ALA A 106 -8.57 -6.03 -13.79
N ALA A 107 -9.03 -6.22 -12.55
CA ALA A 107 -10.39 -6.65 -12.25
C ALA A 107 -11.19 -5.46 -11.75
N VAL A 108 -12.39 -5.24 -12.30
CA VAL A 108 -13.29 -4.15 -11.92
C VAL A 108 -14.64 -4.75 -11.55
N THR A 109 -15.12 -4.50 -10.32
CA THR A 109 -16.36 -5.08 -9.79
C THR A 109 -17.21 -4.01 -9.10
N SER A 110 -18.54 -4.08 -9.29
CA SER A 110 -19.51 -3.22 -8.58
C SER A 110 -19.73 -3.73 -7.16
N CYS A 111 -19.74 -2.82 -6.19
CA CYS A 111 -19.80 -3.14 -4.77
C CYS A 111 -21.25 -3.13 -4.23
N CYS A 112 -22.12 -4.02 -4.71
CA CYS A 112 -23.47 -4.18 -4.19
C CYS A 112 -23.54 -5.31 -3.13
N ARG A 113 -24.41 -5.16 -2.12
CA ARG A 113 -24.66 -6.22 -1.12
C ARG A 113 -25.39 -7.37 -1.80
N LEU A 114 -24.78 -8.57 -1.82
CA LEU A 114 -25.33 -9.78 -2.45
C LEU A 114 -26.55 -10.40 -1.74
N GLY A 115 -27.19 -9.69 -0.80
CA GLY A 115 -28.16 -10.28 0.15
C GLY A 115 -29.54 -9.63 0.24
N ASP A 116 -29.76 -8.45 -0.33
CA ASP A 116 -31.07 -7.79 -0.29
C ASP A 116 -31.37 -7.24 -1.69
N ALA A 117 -31.97 -8.06 -2.54
CA ALA A 117 -32.58 -7.56 -3.77
C ALA A 117 -33.99 -7.04 -3.41
N PRO A 118 -34.23 -5.72 -3.33
CA PRO A 118 -35.62 -5.25 -3.36
C PRO A 118 -36.22 -5.62 -4.72
N SER A 119 -37.38 -6.29 -4.72
CA SER A 119 -38.08 -6.77 -5.92
C SER A 119 -38.54 -5.66 -6.87
N ASP A 120 -38.39 -4.39 -6.49
CA ASP A 120 -39.10 -3.29 -7.14
C ASP A 120 -38.16 -2.26 -7.78
N ALA A 121 -37.09 -2.73 -8.44
CA ALA A 121 -36.30 -1.90 -9.32
C ALA A 121 -36.91 -1.84 -10.74
N ALA A 122 -38.11 -1.26 -10.85
CA ALA A 122 -38.57 -0.69 -12.11
C ALA A 122 -37.65 0.50 -12.44
N GLY A 123 -36.62 0.25 -13.25
CA GLY A 123 -35.70 1.30 -13.72
C GLY A 123 -36.44 2.31 -14.61
N PRO A 124 -36.14 3.62 -14.49
CA PRO A 124 -36.71 4.61 -15.38
C PRO A 124 -36.13 4.46 -16.79
N GLY A 125 -36.99 4.12 -17.74
CA GLY A 125 -36.88 4.52 -19.14
C GLY A 125 -35.63 4.10 -19.90
N THR A 126 -35.57 2.84 -20.33
CA THR A 126 -34.87 2.51 -21.58
C THR A 126 -35.61 3.22 -22.72
N ARG A 127 -35.19 4.44 -23.06
CA ARG A 127 -35.53 5.01 -24.38
C ARG A 127 -34.91 4.08 -25.40
N ARG A 128 -35.75 3.23 -26.01
CA ARG A 128 -35.40 2.51 -27.23
C ARG A 128 -34.88 3.55 -28.23
N ILE A 129 -33.60 3.43 -28.59
CA ILE A 129 -33.06 4.09 -29.77
C ILE A 129 -33.88 3.51 -30.93
N ARG A 130 -34.83 4.30 -31.43
CA ARG A 130 -35.57 3.96 -32.63
C ARG A 130 -34.59 4.18 -33.77
N ASP A 131 -34.21 3.12 -34.48
CA ASP A 131 -33.45 3.22 -35.72
C ASP A 131 -34.14 4.21 -36.67
N SER A 132 -33.62 5.43 -36.69
CA SER A 132 -33.97 6.42 -37.69
C SER A 132 -33.23 6.05 -38.97
N ARG A 133 -33.94 5.28 -39.80
CA ARG A 133 -33.69 5.09 -41.22
C ARG A 133 -33.12 6.37 -41.85
N CYS A 134 -32.08 6.14 -42.65
CA CYS A 134 -31.52 7.02 -43.67
C CYS A 134 -32.51 8.09 -44.16
N SER A 135 -32.14 9.35 -43.99
CA SER A 135 -32.72 10.47 -44.75
C SER A 135 -32.29 10.36 -46.21
N PRO A 136 -33.19 10.42 -47.20
CA PRO A 136 -32.80 10.76 -48.54
C PRO A 136 -32.73 12.28 -48.70
N THR A 137 -31.72 12.66 -49.46
CA THR A 137 -31.28 13.98 -49.88
C THR A 137 -32.34 14.85 -50.57
N ALA A 138 -32.16 16.16 -50.42
CA ALA A 138 -32.56 17.29 -51.28
C ALA A 138 -34.05 17.67 -51.42
N ALA A 139 -34.35 18.92 -51.06
CA ALA A 139 -34.72 19.94 -52.06
C ALA A 139 -34.70 21.34 -51.43
N ASN A 140 -33.89 22.21 -52.04
CA ASN A 140 -33.79 23.64 -51.79
C ASN A 140 -34.95 24.37 -52.51
N ARG A 141 -35.52 25.41 -51.88
CA ARG A 141 -36.39 26.50 -52.42
C ARG A 141 -36.87 27.28 -51.16
N GLY A 142 -36.54 28.53 -50.84
CA GLY A 142 -36.23 29.71 -51.65
C GLY A 142 -37.47 30.60 -51.75
N THR A 143 -37.62 31.62 -50.87
CA THR A 143 -38.38 32.91 -50.96
C THR A 143 -38.60 33.45 -49.53
N ALA A 144 -38.05 34.60 -49.09
CA ALA A 144 -38.27 36.02 -49.45
C ALA A 144 -39.50 36.67 -48.77
N ALA A 145 -39.29 37.91 -48.29
CA ALA A 145 -40.26 38.94 -47.86
C ALA A 145 -40.90 38.78 -46.46
N LEU A 146 -41.24 39.81 -45.66
CA LEU A 146 -40.99 41.26 -45.55
C LEU A 146 -41.87 41.71 -44.35
N GLY A 147 -41.42 42.72 -43.60
CA GLY A 147 -42.27 43.63 -42.80
C GLY A 147 -42.76 43.09 -41.45
N SER A 148 -42.85 43.88 -40.39
CA SER A 148 -42.58 45.30 -40.13
C SER A 148 -42.45 45.47 -38.62
#